data_AF-A0A520HM93-F1
#
_entry.id   AF-A0A520HM93-F1
#
_cell.length_a   1.000
_cell.length_b   1.000
_cell.length_c   1.000
_cell.angle_alpha   90.00
_cell.angle_beta   90.00
_cell.angle_gamma   90.00
#
_symmetry.space_group_name_H-M   'P 1'
#
loop_
_entity.id
_entity.type
_entity.pdbx_description
1 polymer ?
#
loop_
_entity_poly.entity_id
_entity_poly.type
_entity_poly.pdbx_seq_one_letter_code
_entity_poly.pdbx_strand_id
1 'polypeptide(L)'
;MTGSATGLRLVAAARVAARNAHAPYSRFAVGAAVLLDDGEIVTAANFENASYGLSLCAETVALAMVSSAGKLARVVEIGVIGGMMDAGGVPTGFAPVGPCGRCRQVINEAAQ
;
A
#
# COMPACT_ATOMS: atom_id res chain seq x y z
N MET A 1 -18.37 -8.46 -0.76
CA MET A 1 -17.21 -8.06 0.08
C MET A 1 -17.55 -8.38 1.54
N THR A 2 -17.42 -9.63 1.95
CA THR A 2 -17.50 -10.04 3.35
C THR A 2 -16.07 -10.00 3.90
N GLY A 3 -15.63 -8.84 4.39
CA GLY A 3 -14.26 -8.67 4.88
C GLY A 3 -14.04 -9.49 6.15
N SER A 4 -13.00 -10.34 6.16
CA SER A 4 -12.56 -10.99 7.41
C SER A 4 -12.13 -9.91 8.42
N ALA A 5 -12.12 -10.23 9.72
CA ALA A 5 -11.62 -9.31 10.75
C ALA A 5 -10.19 -8.84 10.45
N THR A 6 -9.36 -9.71 9.87
CA THR A 6 -8.00 -9.39 9.40
C THR A 6 -8.02 -8.37 8.28
N GLY A 7 -8.84 -8.58 7.24
CA GLY A 7 -8.94 -7.65 6.11
C GLY A 7 -9.39 -6.25 6.54
N LEU A 8 -10.32 -6.13 7.48
CA LEU A 8 -10.74 -4.84 8.04
C LEU A 8 -9.59 -4.14 8.80
N ARG A 9 -8.79 -4.89 9.56
CA ARG A 9 -7.62 -4.36 10.26
C ARG A 9 -6.56 -3.85 9.28
N LEU A 10 -6.31 -4.57 8.17
CA LEU A 10 -5.37 -4.14 7.14
C LEU A 10 -5.86 -2.89 6.39
N VAL A 11 -7.15 -2.83 6.04
CA VAL A 11 -7.77 -1.65 5.43
C VAL A 11 -7.67 -0.41 6.33
N ALA A 12 -7.85 -0.59 7.64
CA ALA A 12 -7.69 0.50 8.61
C ALA A 12 -6.22 0.98 8.70
N ALA A 13 -5.25 0.06 8.77
CA ALA A 13 -3.84 0.39 8.79
C ALA A 13 -3.37 1.09 7.50
N ALA A 14 -3.79 0.57 6.34
CA ALA A 14 -3.51 1.15 5.03
C ALA A 14 -4.08 2.58 4.90
N ARG A 15 -5.27 2.84 5.47
CA ARG A 15 -5.88 4.17 5.50
C ARG A 15 -5.06 5.18 6.28
N VAL A 16 -4.50 4.78 7.42
CA VAL A 16 -3.59 5.64 8.18
C VAL A 16 -2.31 5.90 7.38
N ALA A 17 -1.75 4.86 6.76
CA ALA A 17 -0.53 4.96 5.97
C ALA A 17 -0.68 5.92 4.78
N ALA A 18 -1.81 5.88 4.07
CA ALA A 18 -2.08 6.74 2.90
C ALA A 18 -1.99 8.25 3.21
N ARG A 19 -2.12 8.66 4.48
CA ARG A 19 -1.93 10.06 4.90
C ARG A 19 -0.50 10.56 4.72
N ASN A 20 0.46 9.65 4.60
CA ASN A 20 1.87 9.93 4.38
C ASN A 20 2.27 9.87 2.90
N ALA A 21 1.31 9.72 1.98
CA ALA A 21 1.59 9.67 0.55
C ALA A 21 2.25 10.97 0.06
N HIS A 22 3.36 10.84 -0.66
CA HIS A 22 3.92 11.94 -1.43
C HIS A 22 3.38 11.85 -2.86
N ALA A 23 2.23 12.49 -3.13
CA ALA A 23 1.55 12.39 -4.43
C ALA A 23 1.15 13.77 -5.00
N PRO A 24 2.09 14.71 -5.18
CA PRO A 24 1.74 16.07 -5.62
C PRO A 24 1.29 16.13 -7.08
N TYR A 25 1.57 15.12 -7.91
CA TYR A 25 1.29 15.16 -9.35
C TYR A 25 -0.09 14.58 -9.66
N SER A 26 -0.38 13.36 -9.19
CA SER A 26 -1.71 12.76 -9.39
C SER A 26 -2.75 13.26 -8.39
N ARG A 27 -2.29 13.73 -7.22
CA ARG A 27 -3.15 13.99 -6.05
C ARG A 27 -3.98 12.76 -5.67
N PHE A 28 -3.44 11.57 -5.87
CA PHE A 28 -4.06 10.30 -5.51
C PHE A 28 -3.21 9.59 -4.45
N ALA A 29 -3.72 9.56 -3.23
CA ALA A 29 -3.09 8.91 -2.09
C ALA A 29 -3.41 7.41 -2.10
N VAL A 30 -2.39 6.57 -2.00
CA VAL A 30 -2.52 5.12 -1.85
C VAL A 30 -1.79 4.70 -0.60
N GLY A 31 -2.41 3.83 0.18
CA GLY A 31 -1.80 3.18 1.34
C GLY A 31 -1.89 1.68 1.21
N ALA A 32 -0.86 0.99 1.69
CA ALA A 32 -0.79 -0.46 1.75
C ALA A 32 -0.41 -0.92 3.17
N ALA A 33 -0.93 -2.07 3.57
CA ALA A 33 -0.60 -2.74 4.83
C ALA A 33 -0.39 -4.23 4.56
N VAL A 34 0.80 -4.73 4.90
CA VAL A 34 1.21 -6.13 4.71
C VAL A 34 1.22 -6.83 6.06
N LEU A 35 0.48 -7.93 6.17
CA LEU A 35 0.46 -8.81 7.33
C LEU A 35 1.56 -9.86 7.21
N LEU A 36 2.32 -10.06 8.29
CA LEU A 36 3.25 -11.18 8.43
C LEU A 36 2.66 -12.30 9.29
N ASP A 37 3.26 -13.49 9.23
CA ASP A 37 2.82 -14.70 9.95
C ASP A 37 2.86 -14.60 11.49
N ASP A 38 3.64 -13.68 12.06
CA ASP A 38 3.66 -13.35 13.49
C ASP A 38 2.64 -12.26 13.89
N GLY A 39 1.86 -11.76 12.93
CA GLY A 39 0.87 -10.71 13.16
C GLY A 39 1.43 -9.28 13.10
N GLU A 40 2.71 -9.10 12.80
CA GLU A 40 3.30 -7.80 12.46
C GLU A 40 2.61 -7.22 11.21
N ILE A 41 2.38 -5.90 11.22
CA ILE A 41 1.84 -5.17 10.06
C ILE A 41 2.85 -4.12 9.62
N VAL A 42 3.36 -4.26 8.39
CA VAL A 42 4.23 -3.27 7.76
C VAL A 42 3.39 -2.42 6.81
N THR A 43 3.42 -1.10 6.99
CA THR A 43 2.61 -0.16 6.19
C THR A 43 3.47 0.76 5.33
N ALA A 44 2.94 1.16 4.17
CA ALA A 44 3.58 2.15 3.31
C ALA A 44 2.54 3.01 2.56
N ALA A 45 3.02 4.09 1.97
CA ALA A 45 2.26 4.95 1.07
C ALA A 45 2.98 5.09 -0.28
N ASN A 46 2.27 5.55 -1.32
CA ASN A 46 2.91 5.85 -2.60
C ASN A 46 3.83 7.07 -2.51
N PHE A 47 4.88 7.03 -3.33
CA PHE A 47 5.83 8.12 -3.49
C PHE A 47 5.96 8.44 -4.97
N GLU A 48 5.55 9.63 -5.36
CA GLU A 48 5.64 10.08 -6.73
C GLU A 48 6.92 10.87 -7.00
N ASN A 49 7.30 10.92 -8.26
CA ASN A 49 8.42 11.72 -8.71
C ASN A 49 8.03 12.48 -9.98
N ALA A 50 8.64 13.65 -10.23
CA ALA A 50 8.40 14.41 -11.46
C ALA A 50 8.77 13.62 -12.72
N SER A 51 9.79 12.77 -12.63
CA SER A 51 10.04 11.72 -13.61
C SER A 51 9.12 10.53 -13.30
N TYR A 52 7.93 10.50 -13.93
CA TYR A 52 6.82 9.62 -13.53
C TYR A 52 7.18 8.12 -13.49
N GLY A 53 8.16 7.67 -14.29
CA GLY A 53 8.66 6.29 -14.26
C GLY A 53 9.33 5.89 -12.95
N LEU A 54 9.78 6.85 -12.14
CA LEU A 54 10.39 6.62 -10.82
C LEU A 54 9.36 6.53 -9.69
N SER A 55 8.07 6.77 -9.96
CA SER A 55 7.02 6.70 -8.94
C SER A 55 6.85 5.27 -8.42
N LEU A 56 6.75 5.14 -7.09
CA LEU A 56 6.60 3.89 -6.37
C LEU A 56 5.19 3.77 -5.81
N CYS A 57 4.56 2.62 -6.04
CA CYS A 57 3.25 2.32 -5.49
C CYS A 57 3.38 1.88 -4.02
N ALA A 58 2.35 2.10 -3.22
CA ALA A 58 2.37 1.77 -1.80
C ALA A 58 2.69 0.27 -1.56
N GLU A 59 2.13 -0.62 -2.37
CA GLU A 59 2.34 -2.06 -2.30
C GLU A 59 3.82 -2.42 -2.52
N THR A 60 4.44 -1.82 -3.53
CA THR A 60 5.86 -2.06 -3.84
C THR A 60 6.78 -1.55 -2.75
N VAL A 61 6.46 -0.40 -2.12
CA VAL A 61 7.25 0.13 -1.01
C VAL A 61 7.11 -0.78 0.22
N ALA A 62 5.88 -1.21 0.56
CA ALA A 62 5.65 -2.10 1.70
C ALA A 62 6.38 -3.43 1.54
N LEU A 63 6.27 -4.09 0.39
CA LEU A 63 6.95 -5.36 0.12
C LEU A 63 8.47 -5.21 0.05
N ALA A 64 8.99 -4.10 -0.50
CA ALA A 64 10.41 -3.82 -0.48
C ALA A 64 10.96 -3.65 0.95
N MET A 65 10.22 -2.95 1.83
CA MET A 65 10.60 -2.83 3.25
C MET A 65 10.62 -4.19 3.94
N VAL A 66 9.58 -5.00 3.78
CA VAL A 66 9.50 -6.37 4.32
C VAL A 66 10.67 -7.23 3.80
N SER A 67 10.95 -7.17 2.50
CA SER A 67 12.06 -7.90 1.88
C SER A 67 13.41 -7.46 2.41
N SER A 68 13.66 -6.15 2.49
CA SER A 68 14.91 -5.60 3.03
C SER A 68 15.17 -5.97 4.50
N ALA A 69 14.09 -6.24 5.25
CA ALA A 69 14.17 -6.74 6.62
C ALA A 69 14.36 -8.27 6.71
N GLY A 70 14.49 -8.98 5.58
CA GLY A 70 14.65 -10.44 5.53
C GLY A 70 13.37 -11.22 5.83
N LYS A 71 12.19 -10.60 5.69
CA LYS A 71 10.90 -11.16 6.11
C LYS A 71 9.95 -11.46 4.96
N LEU A 72 10.41 -11.47 3.70
CA LEU A 72 9.55 -11.63 2.53
C LEU A 72 8.73 -12.92 2.55
N ALA A 73 9.36 -14.05 2.90
CA ALA A 73 8.72 -15.36 3.00
C ALA A 73 7.63 -15.45 4.10
N ARG A 74 7.48 -14.41 4.94
CA ARG A 74 6.53 -14.37 6.05
C ARG A 74 5.24 -13.62 5.68
N VAL A 75 5.13 -13.08 4.47
CA VAL A 75 3.95 -12.33 4.02
C VAL A 75 2.74 -13.24 3.89
N VAL A 76 1.62 -12.83 4.49
CA VAL A 76 0.36 -13.60 4.51
C VAL A 76 -0.73 -12.91 3.69
N GLU A 77 -0.90 -11.60 3.87
CA GLU A 77 -2.00 -10.84 3.28
C GLU A 77 -1.59 -9.37 3.06
N ILE A 78 -2.15 -8.72 2.05
CA ILE A 78 -1.96 -7.29 1.80
C ILE A 78 -3.31 -6.58 1.63
N GLY A 79 -3.52 -5.51 2.40
CA GLY A 79 -4.65 -4.59 2.24
C GLY A 79 -4.21 -3.31 1.52
N VAL A 80 -5.00 -2.86 0.54
CA VAL A 80 -4.71 -1.65 -0.26
C VAL A 80 -5.94 -0.75 -0.32
N ILE A 81 -5.73 0.54 -0.09
CA ILE A 81 -6.75 1.58 -0.21
C ILE A 81 -6.23 2.74 -1.03
N GLY A 82 -7.12 3.53 -1.61
CA GLY A 82 -6.71 4.79 -2.23
C GLY A 82 -7.85 5.79 -2.43
N GLY A 83 -7.48 7.02 -2.75
CA GLY A 83 -8.41 8.07 -3.13
C GLY A 83 -7.75 9.42 -3.36
N MET A 84 -8.56 10.37 -3.85
CA MET A 84 -8.11 11.73 -4.16
C MET A 84 -7.71 12.50 -2.89
N MET A 85 -6.80 13.45 -3.07
CA MET A 85 -6.45 14.47 -2.08
C MET A 85 -7.18 15.78 -2.36
N ASP A 86 -7.54 16.52 -1.32
CA ASP A 86 -8.00 17.91 -1.44
C ASP A 86 -6.85 18.88 -1.81
N ALA A 87 -7.17 20.18 -1.91
CA ALA A 87 -6.20 21.20 -2.29
C ALA A 87 -5.06 21.38 -1.27
N GLY A 88 -5.25 20.94 -0.03
CA GLY A 88 -4.22 20.93 1.01
C GLY A 88 -3.35 19.67 1.01
N GLY A 89 -3.57 18.74 0.06
CA GLY A 89 -2.85 17.46 0.01
C GLY A 89 -3.37 16.44 1.02
N VAL A 90 -4.54 16.66 1.62
CA VAL A 90 -5.14 15.72 2.57
C VAL A 90 -5.99 14.71 1.82
N PRO A 91 -5.77 13.39 1.98
CA PRO A 91 -6.61 12.38 1.36
C PRO A 91 -8.07 12.48 1.83
N THR A 92 -9.00 12.62 0.89
CA THR A 92 -10.45 12.71 1.17
C THR A 92 -11.21 11.43 0.82
N GLY A 93 -10.63 10.60 -0.04
CA GLY A 93 -11.17 9.30 -0.44
C GLY A 93 -10.32 8.14 0.02
N PHE A 94 -10.97 7.01 0.32
CA PHE A 94 -10.29 5.79 0.80
C PHE A 94 -11.08 4.54 0.39
N ALA A 95 -11.45 4.48 -0.88
CA ALA A 95 -12.09 3.30 -1.43
C ALA A 95 -11.09 2.14 -1.49
N PRO A 96 -11.53 0.89 -1.38
CA PRO A 96 -10.75 -0.23 -1.86
C PRO A 96 -10.37 0.02 -3.33
N VAL A 97 -9.07 -0.10 -3.64
CA VAL A 97 -8.55 0.05 -5.00
C VAL A 97 -7.81 -1.21 -5.41
N GLY A 98 -7.86 -1.53 -6.70
CA GLY A 98 -7.13 -2.67 -7.25
C GLY A 98 -5.66 -2.34 -7.47
N PRO A 99 -4.72 -3.25 -7.17
CA PRO A 99 -3.30 -3.07 -7.50
C PRO A 99 -3.10 -2.92 -9.01
N CYS A 100 -2.16 -2.04 -9.41
CA CYS A 100 -1.77 -1.90 -10.81
C CYS A 100 -1.01 -3.13 -11.32
N GLY A 101 -0.82 -3.26 -12.63
CA GLY A 101 -0.17 -4.44 -13.23
C GLY A 101 1.22 -4.74 -12.66
N ARG A 102 2.04 -3.70 -12.41
CA ARG A 102 3.35 -3.83 -11.76
C ARG A 102 3.24 -4.39 -10.34
N CYS A 103 2.34 -3.85 -9.52
CA CYS A 103 2.14 -4.33 -8.16
C CYS A 103 1.66 -5.78 -8.13
N ARG A 104 0.78 -6.17 -9.06
CA ARG A 104 0.32 -7.57 -9.16
C ARG A 104 1.47 -8.54 -9.39
N GLN A 105 2.42 -8.19 -10.27
CA GLN A 105 3.60 -9.02 -10.51
C GLN A 105 4.52 -9.10 -9.28
N VAL A 106 4.74 -7.98 -8.58
CA VAL A 106 5.55 -7.97 -7.35
C VAL A 106 4.89 -8.77 -6.22
N ILE A 107 3.56 -8.67 -6.07
CA ILE A 107 2.80 -9.47 -5.10
C ILE A 107 2.88 -10.96 -5.46
N ASN A 108 2.77 -11.31 -6.74
CA ASN A 108 2.91 -12.69 -7.19
C ASN A 108 4.30 -13.25 -6.91
N GLU A 109 5.36 -12.46 -7.08
CA GLU A 109 6.73 -12.85 -6.72
C GLU A 109 6.89 -13.02 -5.20
N ALA A 110 6.34 -12.10 -4.41
CA ALA A 110 6.39 -12.18 -2.95
C ALA A 110 5.61 -13.37 -2.36
N ALA A 111 4.75 -14.00 -3.15
CA ALA A 111 3.92 -15.14 -2.75
C ALA A 111 4.50 -16.50 -3.21
N GLN A 112 5.63 -16.52 -3.92
CA GLN A 112 6.36 -17.75 -4.29
C GLN A 112 7.19 -18.26 -3.11
#